data_AF-A0A246HM95-F1
#
_entry.id   AF-A0A246HM95-F1
#
_cell.length_a   1.000
_cell.length_b   1.000
_cell.length_c   1.000
_cell.angle_alpha   90.00
_cell.angle_beta   90.00
_cell.angle_gamma   90.00
#
_symmetry.space_group_name_H-M   'P 1'
#
loop_
_entity.id
_entity.type
_entity.pdbx_description
1 polymer ?
#
loop_
_entity_poly.entity_id
_entity_poly.type
_entity_poly.pdbx_seq_one_letter_code
_entity_poly.pdbx_strand_id
1 'polypeptide(L)'
;MSHVKTHGPARLFAPMILLVALAACSGKDETAPATPAAPVAPTAAPAAPAVSAKVQSMGTEELRELASKALRENRMYAPAGDNAIEYYLALRDKTPDDASVKSALTDLLPYTLIAAEQNLSREDFAETQRLVALIEKVDPTAPALPRLKQGISGSMQTALKRTQEETDKVKKDAETRAKQLVEQQRLAQQQSTEAEAARQIAAQQEAARRDTDRQDAERQAAARREAEQRQQQAAAQQAAATRQAAAAPSLRPVSTPAPRYPADALRSGTSGEVLVELTVGTDGSVTAARVLRATPARVFDREALNAVKRWKFEPVGAPVTTRRTLAFAPEGG
;
A
#
# COMPACT_ATOMS: atom_id res chain seq x y z
N MET A 1 12.26 67.28 18.33
CA MET A 1 13.04 68.01 17.30
C MET A 1 12.65 67.46 15.94
N SER A 2 11.90 68.30 15.21
CA SER A 2 11.81 68.43 13.74
C SER A 2 11.51 67.19 12.88
N HIS A 3 10.25 67.14 12.45
CA HIS A 3 9.72 66.37 11.34
C HIS A 3 10.28 66.82 9.98
N VAL A 4 10.40 65.88 9.03
CA VAL A 4 10.27 66.18 7.59
C VAL A 4 9.24 65.22 7.00
N LYS A 5 8.30 65.82 6.26
CA LYS A 5 7.10 65.24 5.66
C LYS A 5 6.97 65.88 4.28
N THR A 6 6.91 65.09 3.20
CA THR A 6 6.52 65.51 1.84
C THR A 6 6.13 64.24 1.07
N HIS A 7 4.84 63.89 0.96
CA HIS A 7 3.87 64.14 -0.13
C HIS A 7 4.03 63.25 -1.39
N GLY A 8 2.95 62.51 -1.73
CA GLY A 8 2.80 61.60 -2.90
C GLY A 8 2.57 62.31 -4.25
N PRO A 9 1.76 61.83 -5.22
CA PRO A 9 0.89 60.64 -5.29
C PRO A 9 0.91 59.80 -6.62
N ALA A 10 0.45 58.54 -6.50
CA ALA A 10 -0.49 57.76 -7.32
C ALA A 10 -0.75 57.98 -8.85
N ARG A 11 -0.73 56.84 -9.57
CA ARG A 11 -1.64 56.32 -10.65
C ARG A 11 -1.32 56.48 -12.16
N LEU A 12 -1.61 55.35 -12.84
CA LEU A 12 -2.28 55.13 -14.15
C LEU A 12 -1.44 54.71 -15.40
N PHE A 13 -1.64 53.42 -15.76
CA PHE A 13 -1.99 52.81 -17.06
C PHE A 13 -0.99 52.64 -18.25
N ALA A 14 -1.07 51.39 -18.76
CA ALA A 14 -0.87 50.87 -20.14
C ALA A 14 0.54 50.50 -20.65
N PRO A 15 0.66 49.31 -21.28
CA PRO A 15 1.13 49.23 -22.66
C PRO A 15 0.19 48.36 -23.52
N MET A 16 -0.37 48.87 -24.62
CA MET A 16 0.20 49.03 -25.97
C MET A 16 0.39 47.68 -26.70
N ILE A 17 -0.59 47.42 -27.56
CA ILE A 17 -0.71 46.30 -28.51
C ILE A 17 0.31 46.48 -29.64
N LEU A 18 1.10 45.45 -29.93
CA LEU A 18 1.92 45.36 -31.13
C LEU A 18 1.41 44.22 -32.03
N LEU A 19 0.82 44.60 -33.15
CA LEU A 19 0.44 43.74 -34.27
C LEU A 19 1.69 43.40 -35.10
N VAL A 20 1.98 42.12 -35.27
CA VAL A 20 2.82 41.62 -36.36
C VAL A 20 2.09 40.47 -37.04
N ALA A 21 1.70 40.70 -38.30
CA ALA A 21 1.21 39.70 -39.22
C ALA A 21 2.29 39.47 -40.28
N LEU A 22 2.73 38.23 -40.47
CA LEU A 22 3.30 37.77 -41.73
C LEU A 22 3.01 36.28 -41.92
N ALA A 23 2.46 36.00 -43.10
CA ALA A 23 1.98 34.72 -43.57
C ALA A 23 3.12 33.78 -44.00
N ALA A 24 2.93 32.49 -43.76
CA ALA A 24 3.56 31.42 -44.52
C ALA A 24 2.60 30.23 -44.61
N CYS A 25 2.13 29.92 -45.82
CA CYS A 25 1.37 28.72 -46.12
C CYS A 25 2.32 27.53 -46.33
N SER A 26 2.05 26.40 -45.68
CA SER A 26 2.26 25.08 -46.27
C SER A 26 1.32 24.08 -45.61
N GLY A 27 0.53 23.40 -46.43
CA GLY A 27 -0.53 22.52 -46.01
C GLY A 27 -0.09 21.33 -45.16
N LYS A 28 -0.97 20.94 -44.25
CA LYS A 28 -1.10 19.59 -43.72
C LYS A 28 -2.51 19.48 -43.12
N ASP A 29 -3.33 18.60 -43.69
CA ASP A 29 -4.55 18.12 -43.07
C ASP A 29 -4.21 17.59 -41.68
N GLU A 30 -4.68 18.29 -40.64
CA GLU A 30 -4.72 17.76 -39.30
C GLU A 30 -5.91 18.41 -38.57
N THR A 31 -7.02 17.67 -38.57
CA THR A 31 -8.24 18.00 -37.85
C THR A 31 -7.93 18.03 -36.36
N ALA A 32 -7.71 19.23 -35.82
CA ALA A 32 -7.67 19.46 -34.38
C ALA A 32 -9.11 19.42 -33.82
N PRO A 33 -9.31 18.88 -32.59
CA PRO A 33 -10.64 18.60 -32.07
C PRO A 33 -11.37 19.90 -31.73
N ALA A 34 -12.62 19.99 -32.19
CA ALA A 34 -13.54 21.04 -31.82
C ALA A 34 -13.65 21.13 -30.29
N THR A 35 -13.34 22.32 -29.77
CA THR A 35 -13.66 22.73 -28.40
C THR A 35 -15.15 22.48 -28.15
N PRO A 36 -15.57 21.91 -27.00
CA PRO A 36 -16.98 21.75 -26.73
C PRO A 36 -17.59 23.14 -26.57
N ALA A 37 -18.34 23.57 -27.57
CA ALA A 37 -19.23 24.71 -27.46
C ALA A 37 -20.16 24.44 -26.28
N ALA A 38 -20.18 25.38 -25.33
CA ALA A 38 -21.18 25.40 -24.27
C ALA A 38 -22.57 25.24 -24.87
N PRO A 39 -23.51 24.53 -24.21
CA PRO A 39 -24.85 24.37 -24.73
C PRO A 39 -25.49 25.76 -24.79
N VAL A 40 -25.54 26.34 -25.98
CA VAL A 40 -26.40 27.47 -26.27
C VAL A 40 -27.82 26.95 -26.05
N ALA A 41 -28.46 27.46 -25.00
CA ALA A 41 -29.87 27.25 -24.75
C ALA A 41 -30.63 27.47 -26.06
N PRO A 42 -31.56 26.59 -26.46
CA PRO A 42 -32.37 26.81 -27.64
C PRO A 42 -33.16 28.09 -27.37
N THR A 43 -32.71 29.18 -27.97
CA THR A 43 -33.49 30.41 -28.03
C THR A 43 -34.72 30.02 -28.83
N ALA A 44 -35.88 30.02 -28.18
CA ALA A 44 -37.14 29.67 -28.79
C ALA A 44 -37.26 30.46 -30.09
N ALA A 45 -37.19 29.74 -31.22
CA ALA A 45 -37.45 30.34 -32.52
C ALA A 45 -38.85 30.98 -32.44
N PRO A 46 -39.02 32.22 -32.92
CA PRO A 46 -40.34 32.83 -32.94
C PRO A 46 -41.30 31.90 -33.68
N ALA A 47 -42.49 31.69 -33.11
CA ALA A 47 -43.53 30.90 -33.74
C ALA A 47 -43.68 31.38 -35.20
N ALA A 48 -43.44 30.49 -36.16
CA ALA A 48 -43.57 30.80 -37.57
C ALA A 48 -44.99 31.35 -37.81
N PRO A 49 -45.15 32.40 -38.63
CA PRO A 49 -46.48 32.95 -38.91
C PRO A 49 -47.39 31.84 -39.46
N ALA A 50 -48.64 31.82 -39.02
CA ALA A 50 -49.61 30.77 -39.37
C ALA A 50 -49.73 30.56 -40.89
N VAL A 51 -49.58 31.64 -41.66
CA VAL A 51 -49.45 31.63 -43.12
C VAL A 51 -48.09 32.20 -43.48
N SER A 52 -47.30 31.47 -44.27
CA SER A 52 -45.97 31.94 -44.66
C SER A 52 -46.00 33.23 -45.48
N ALA A 53 -45.00 34.10 -45.31
CA ALA A 53 -44.89 35.36 -46.06
C ALA A 53 -44.86 35.14 -47.58
N LYS A 54 -44.26 34.03 -48.02
CA LYS A 54 -44.25 33.60 -49.43
C LYS A 54 -45.69 33.44 -49.95
N VAL A 55 -46.51 32.67 -49.23
CA VAL A 55 -47.91 32.42 -49.62
C VAL A 55 -48.74 33.69 -49.63
N GLN A 56 -48.55 34.59 -48.66
CA GLN A 56 -49.26 35.88 -48.61
C GLN A 56 -48.97 36.78 -49.84
N SER A 57 -47.76 36.69 -50.40
CA SER A 57 -47.32 37.50 -51.55
C SER A 57 -47.84 37.03 -52.92
N MET A 58 -48.38 35.82 -53.02
CA MET A 58 -48.81 35.21 -54.30
C MET A 58 -50.04 35.88 -54.92
N GLY A 59 -50.20 35.73 -56.24
CA GLY A 59 -51.37 36.20 -56.97
C GLY A 59 -52.64 35.41 -56.65
N THR A 60 -53.82 36.01 -56.81
CA THR A 60 -55.11 35.32 -56.53
C THR A 60 -55.33 34.09 -57.39
N GLU A 61 -55.01 34.15 -58.69
CA GLU A 61 -55.19 33.01 -59.60
C GLU A 61 -54.21 31.88 -59.29
N GLU A 62 -52.94 32.23 -59.05
CA GLU A 62 -51.90 31.29 -58.62
C GLU A 62 -52.28 30.58 -57.31
N LEU A 63 -52.78 31.33 -56.32
CA LEU A 63 -53.23 30.76 -55.05
C LEU A 63 -54.38 29.77 -55.24
N ARG A 64 -55.32 30.01 -56.15
CA ARG A 64 -56.45 29.08 -56.41
C ARG A 64 -55.99 27.79 -57.07
N GLU A 65 -55.05 27.88 -58.01
CA GLU A 65 -54.45 26.72 -58.65
C GLU A 65 -53.65 25.88 -57.63
N LEU A 66 -52.79 26.53 -56.84
CA LEU A 66 -51.97 25.89 -55.81
C LEU A 66 -52.83 25.27 -54.70
N ALA A 67 -53.89 25.94 -54.25
CA ALA A 67 -54.82 25.39 -53.27
C ALA A 67 -55.48 24.10 -53.78
N SER A 68 -56.00 24.13 -55.02
CA SER A 68 -56.63 22.97 -55.66
C SER A 68 -55.63 21.82 -55.87
N LYS A 69 -54.40 22.15 -56.24
CA LYS A 69 -53.31 21.18 -56.38
C LYS A 69 -52.95 20.54 -55.04
N ALA A 70 -52.79 21.34 -53.99
CA ALA A 70 -52.46 20.87 -52.65
C ALA A 70 -53.55 19.91 -52.10
N LEU A 71 -54.83 20.20 -52.34
CA LEU A 71 -55.93 19.28 -52.00
C LEU A 71 -55.82 17.94 -52.74
N ARG A 72 -55.60 17.97 -54.07
CA ARG A 72 -55.43 16.75 -54.88
C ARG A 72 -54.23 15.90 -54.42
N GLU A 73 -53.18 16.56 -53.95
CA GLU A 73 -51.96 15.94 -53.43
C GLU A 73 -52.05 15.61 -51.92
N ASN A 74 -53.24 15.77 -51.31
CA ASN A 74 -53.51 15.51 -49.90
C ASN A 74 -52.66 16.35 -48.90
N ARG A 75 -52.14 17.50 -49.36
CA ARG A 75 -51.39 18.47 -48.54
C ARG A 75 -52.35 19.45 -47.87
N MET A 76 -53.13 18.96 -46.91
CA MET A 76 -54.22 19.75 -46.31
C MET A 76 -53.71 20.86 -45.39
N TYR A 77 -52.77 20.54 -44.50
CA TYR A 77 -52.23 21.46 -43.49
C TYR A 77 -50.70 21.42 -43.37
N ALA A 78 -50.05 20.43 -43.99
CA ALA A 78 -48.61 20.22 -43.97
C ALA A 78 -48.10 19.91 -45.39
N PRO A 79 -46.84 20.27 -45.72
CA PRO A 79 -45.87 21.01 -44.90
C PRO A 79 -46.18 22.51 -44.81
N ALA A 80 -45.54 23.21 -43.87
CA ALA A 80 -45.72 24.66 -43.71
C ALA A 80 -45.32 25.43 -44.98
N GLY A 81 -46.14 26.41 -45.39
CA GLY A 81 -45.93 27.23 -46.59
C GLY A 81 -46.23 26.56 -47.93
N ASP A 82 -46.64 25.29 -47.95
CA ASP A 82 -47.04 24.56 -49.15
C ASP A 82 -48.20 23.58 -48.85
N ASN A 83 -49.33 24.15 -48.41
CA ASN A 83 -50.52 23.39 -48.04
C ASN A 83 -51.81 24.16 -48.39
N ALA A 84 -52.90 23.41 -48.54
CA ALA A 84 -54.18 23.93 -48.99
C ALA A 84 -54.76 24.99 -48.05
N ILE A 85 -54.71 24.79 -46.73
CA ILE A 85 -55.27 25.74 -45.76
C ILE A 85 -54.57 27.11 -45.80
N GLU A 86 -53.24 27.16 -45.92
CA GLU A 86 -52.51 28.42 -46.04
C GLU A 86 -52.85 29.17 -47.35
N TYR A 87 -52.99 28.43 -48.46
CA TYR A 87 -53.40 29.03 -49.74
C TYR A 87 -54.83 29.59 -49.68
N TYR A 88 -55.78 28.86 -49.10
CA TYR A 88 -57.15 29.33 -48.94
C TYR A 88 -57.28 30.48 -47.93
N LEU A 89 -56.46 30.52 -46.88
CA LEU A 89 -56.39 31.65 -45.96
C LEU A 89 -55.89 32.91 -46.68
N ALA A 90 -54.82 32.80 -47.47
CA ALA A 90 -54.32 33.93 -48.27
C ALA A 90 -55.32 34.38 -49.35
N LEU A 91 -56.09 33.46 -49.94
CA LEU A 91 -57.20 33.80 -50.84
C LEU A 91 -58.30 34.56 -50.10
N ARG A 92 -58.73 34.09 -48.93
CA ARG A 92 -59.77 34.76 -48.13
C ARG A 92 -59.40 36.20 -47.80
N ASP A 93 -58.13 36.44 -47.46
CA ASP A 93 -57.63 37.78 -47.14
C ASP A 93 -57.69 38.73 -48.37
N LYS A 94 -57.59 38.20 -49.60
CA LYS A 94 -57.70 38.96 -50.87
C LYS A 94 -59.13 39.02 -51.41
N THR A 95 -59.95 38.00 -51.16
CA THR A 95 -61.34 37.87 -51.61
C THR A 95 -62.26 37.44 -50.46
N PRO A 96 -62.60 38.35 -49.52
CA PRO A 96 -63.35 38.01 -48.30
C PRO A 96 -64.78 37.50 -48.54
N ASP A 97 -65.35 37.78 -49.72
CA ASP A 97 -66.73 37.44 -50.06
C ASP A 97 -66.86 36.16 -50.91
N ASP A 98 -65.75 35.48 -51.23
CA ASP A 98 -65.79 34.24 -52.01
C ASP A 98 -66.34 33.08 -51.16
N ALA A 99 -67.56 32.63 -51.50
CA ALA A 99 -68.24 31.52 -50.82
C ALA A 99 -67.49 30.18 -50.97
N SER A 100 -66.78 29.97 -52.09
CA SER A 100 -66.03 28.73 -52.33
C SER A 100 -64.84 28.61 -51.38
N VAL A 101 -64.14 29.72 -51.13
CA VAL A 101 -63.02 29.78 -50.19
C VAL A 101 -63.50 29.55 -48.76
N LYS A 102 -64.64 30.15 -48.37
CA LYS A 102 -65.25 29.92 -47.06
C LYS A 102 -65.60 28.44 -46.86
N SER A 103 -66.26 27.81 -47.83
CA SER A 103 -66.60 26.38 -47.77
C SER A 103 -65.37 25.50 -47.64
N ALA A 104 -64.34 25.73 -48.46
CA ALA A 104 -63.10 24.94 -48.43
C ALA A 104 -62.39 25.03 -47.07
N LEU A 105 -62.35 26.23 -46.46
CA LEU A 105 -61.78 26.40 -45.12
C LEU A 105 -62.59 25.68 -44.03
N THR A 106 -63.92 25.66 -44.14
CA THR A 106 -64.79 24.88 -43.25
C THR A 106 -64.54 23.37 -43.39
N ASP A 107 -64.35 22.86 -44.60
CA ASP A 107 -64.10 21.44 -44.86
C ASP A 107 -62.71 20.99 -44.39
N LEU A 108 -61.72 21.89 -44.41
CA LEU A 108 -60.35 21.60 -43.97
C LEU A 108 -60.19 21.65 -42.45
N LEU A 109 -61.02 22.41 -41.74
CA LEU A 109 -60.89 22.64 -40.30
C LEU A 109 -60.87 21.34 -39.47
N PRO A 110 -61.76 20.34 -39.67
CA PRO A 110 -61.73 19.08 -38.94
C PRO A 110 -60.40 18.34 -39.06
N TYR A 111 -59.79 18.31 -40.25
CA TYR A 111 -58.51 17.64 -40.47
C TYR A 111 -57.36 18.36 -39.77
N THR A 112 -57.36 19.69 -39.78
CA THR A 112 -56.34 20.48 -39.08
C THR A 112 -56.45 20.35 -37.57
N LEU A 113 -57.67 20.23 -37.05
CA LEU A 113 -57.93 19.96 -35.64
C LEU A 113 -57.38 18.59 -35.22
N ILE A 114 -57.71 17.53 -35.96
CA ILE A 114 -57.20 16.18 -35.68
C ILE A 114 -55.67 16.17 -35.70
N ALA A 115 -55.06 16.86 -36.66
CA ALA A 115 -53.61 16.97 -36.74
C ALA A 115 -53.02 17.70 -35.52
N ALA A 116 -53.66 18.78 -35.05
CA ALA A 116 -53.22 19.50 -33.85
C ALA A 116 -53.28 18.61 -32.60
N GLU A 117 -54.37 17.84 -32.44
CA GLU A 117 -54.53 16.92 -31.31
C GLU A 117 -53.52 15.76 -31.33
N GLN A 118 -53.22 15.22 -32.52
CA GLN A 118 -52.22 14.18 -32.70
C GLN A 118 -50.80 14.67 -32.38
N ASN A 119 -50.44 15.88 -32.85
CA ASN A 119 -49.13 16.47 -32.57
C ASN A 119 -48.99 16.84 -31.09
N LEU A 120 -50.06 17.33 -30.46
CA LEU A 120 -50.08 17.59 -29.02
C LEU A 120 -49.84 16.30 -28.22
N SER A 121 -50.48 15.20 -28.63
CA SER A 121 -50.30 13.88 -28.02
C SER A 121 -48.89 13.32 -28.20
N ARG A 122 -48.19 13.72 -29.27
CA ARG A 122 -46.79 13.36 -29.55
C ARG A 122 -45.77 14.32 -28.92
N GLU A 123 -46.23 15.31 -28.13
CA GLU A 123 -45.41 16.37 -27.56
C GLU A 123 -44.68 17.25 -28.61
N ASP A 124 -45.18 17.30 -29.85
CA ASP A 124 -44.67 18.24 -30.87
C ASP A 124 -45.35 19.61 -30.71
N PHE A 125 -44.88 20.36 -29.73
CA PHE A 125 -45.46 21.65 -29.36
C PHE A 125 -45.30 22.72 -30.45
N ALA A 126 -44.23 22.65 -31.23
CA ALA A 126 -43.98 23.62 -32.30
C ALA A 126 -45.02 23.48 -33.41
N GLU A 127 -45.24 22.25 -33.88
CA GLU A 127 -46.23 21.97 -34.91
C GLU A 127 -47.66 22.17 -34.39
N THR A 128 -47.93 21.79 -33.14
CA THR A 128 -49.23 22.04 -32.51
C THR A 128 -49.56 23.53 -32.45
N GLN A 129 -48.61 24.39 -32.05
CA GLN A 129 -48.82 25.84 -32.01
C GLN A 129 -49.11 26.42 -33.40
N ARG A 130 -48.42 25.94 -34.44
CA ARG A 130 -48.66 26.34 -35.83
C ARG A 130 -50.08 25.97 -36.28
N LEU A 131 -50.50 24.73 -36.04
CA LEU A 131 -51.83 24.25 -36.41
C LEU A 131 -52.94 24.97 -35.63
N VAL A 132 -52.73 25.26 -34.35
CA VAL A 132 -53.66 26.08 -33.55
C VAL A 132 -53.78 27.50 -34.13
N ALA A 133 -52.68 28.10 -34.56
CA ALA A 133 -52.70 29.42 -35.19
C ALA A 133 -53.43 29.41 -36.55
N LEU A 134 -53.34 28.30 -37.31
CA LEU A 134 -54.14 28.10 -38.52
C LEU A 134 -55.64 27.96 -38.21
N ILE A 135 -56.00 27.16 -37.21
CA ILE A 135 -57.40 27.01 -36.78
C ILE A 135 -57.98 28.36 -36.32
N GLU A 136 -57.23 29.12 -35.52
CA GLU A 136 -57.63 30.45 -35.05
C GLU A 136 -57.76 31.46 -36.19
N LYS A 137 -56.93 31.35 -37.23
CA LYS A 137 -57.07 32.15 -38.45
C LYS A 137 -58.29 31.77 -39.26
N VAL A 138 -58.67 30.50 -39.34
CA VAL A 138 -59.88 30.05 -40.05
C VAL A 138 -61.14 30.44 -39.29
N ASP A 139 -61.23 30.07 -38.01
CA ASP A 139 -62.34 30.35 -37.12
C ASP A 139 -61.83 30.70 -35.71
N PRO A 140 -61.78 31.99 -35.35
CA PRO A 140 -61.40 32.44 -34.01
C PRO A 140 -62.33 31.95 -32.89
N THR A 141 -63.57 31.57 -33.24
CA THR A 141 -64.60 31.11 -32.29
C THR A 141 -64.66 29.59 -32.14
N ALA A 142 -63.73 28.87 -32.78
CA ALA A 142 -63.71 27.41 -32.75
C ALA A 142 -63.64 26.87 -31.31
N PRO A 143 -64.58 26.00 -30.89
CA PRO A 143 -64.70 25.54 -29.50
C PRO A 143 -63.53 24.63 -29.04
N ALA A 144 -62.66 24.22 -29.97
CA ALA A 144 -61.44 23.47 -29.66
C ALA A 144 -60.28 24.36 -29.20
N LEU A 145 -60.23 25.64 -29.59
CA LEU A 145 -59.08 26.53 -29.32
C LEU A 145 -58.74 26.66 -27.82
N PRO A 146 -59.71 26.89 -26.90
CA PRO A 146 -59.39 26.98 -25.47
C PRO A 146 -58.79 25.68 -24.93
N ARG A 147 -59.34 24.53 -25.36
CA ARG A 147 -58.88 23.21 -24.94
C ARG A 147 -57.47 22.91 -25.45
N LEU A 148 -57.18 23.23 -26.71
CA LEU A 148 -55.84 23.05 -27.30
C LEU A 148 -54.81 23.96 -26.63
N LYS A 149 -55.11 25.26 -26.43
CA LYS A 149 -54.20 26.22 -25.78
C LYS A 149 -53.88 25.82 -24.33
N GLN A 150 -54.87 25.35 -23.59
CA GLN A 150 -54.69 24.80 -22.24
C GLN A 150 -53.88 23.50 -22.27
N GLY A 151 -54.16 22.61 -23.22
CA GLY A 151 -53.42 21.36 -23.42
C GLY A 151 -51.94 21.58 -23.70
N ILE A 152 -51.59 22.52 -24.57
CA ILE A 152 -50.19 22.91 -24.87
C ILE A 152 -49.49 23.42 -23.60
N SER A 153 -50.13 24.35 -22.88
CA SER A 153 -49.53 24.94 -21.67
C SER A 153 -49.28 23.86 -20.59
N GLY A 154 -50.25 22.97 -20.37
CA GLY A 154 -50.16 21.90 -19.38
C GLY A 154 -49.14 20.81 -19.74
N SER A 155 -49.12 20.37 -20.99
CA SER A 155 -48.14 19.39 -21.49
C SER A 155 -46.72 19.95 -21.50
N MET A 156 -46.53 21.21 -21.91
CA MET A 156 -45.23 21.89 -21.85
C MET A 156 -44.72 22.02 -20.42
N GLN A 157 -45.58 22.39 -19.47
CA GLN A 157 -45.19 22.46 -18.06
C GLN A 157 -44.81 21.08 -17.50
N THR A 158 -45.54 20.03 -17.89
CA THR A 158 -45.24 18.65 -17.51
C THR A 158 -43.91 18.19 -18.10
N ALA A 159 -43.65 18.44 -19.39
CA ALA A 159 -42.40 18.09 -20.06
C ALA A 159 -41.20 18.83 -19.46
N LEU A 160 -41.36 20.11 -19.12
CA LEU A 160 -40.35 20.91 -18.42
C LEU A 160 -40.05 20.36 -17.02
N LYS A 161 -41.09 20.03 -16.25
CA LYS A 161 -40.92 19.40 -14.93
C LYS A 161 -40.19 18.06 -15.02
N ARG A 162 -40.58 17.19 -15.96
CA ARG A 162 -39.89 15.91 -16.20
C ARG A 162 -38.40 16.12 -16.47
N THR A 163 -38.07 17.06 -17.36
CA THR A 163 -36.68 17.37 -17.71
C THR A 163 -35.89 17.93 -16.51
N GLN A 164 -36.52 18.79 -15.70
CA GLN A 164 -35.91 19.32 -14.47
C GLN A 164 -35.67 18.22 -13.44
N GLU A 165 -36.67 17.37 -13.18
CA GLU A 165 -36.57 16.23 -12.26
C GLU A 165 -35.50 15.22 -12.68
N GLU A 166 -35.40 14.92 -13.98
CA GLU A 166 -34.34 14.05 -14.52
C GLU A 166 -32.96 14.69 -14.34
N THR A 167 -32.83 15.99 -14.62
CA THR A 167 -31.57 16.73 -14.44
C THR A 167 -31.16 16.76 -12.97
N ASP A 168 -32.10 17.03 -12.06
CA ASP A 168 -31.87 17.05 -10.62
C ASP A 168 -31.50 15.66 -10.09
N LYS A 169 -32.15 14.60 -10.60
CA LYS A 169 -31.82 13.22 -10.26
C LYS A 169 -30.40 12.86 -10.72
N VAL A 170 -30.05 13.18 -11.96
CA VAL A 170 -28.69 12.94 -12.49
C VAL A 170 -27.64 13.69 -11.67
N LYS A 171 -27.92 14.95 -11.30
CA LYS A 171 -27.04 15.73 -10.43
C LYS A 171 -26.88 15.10 -9.05
N LYS A 172 -27.97 14.69 -8.41
CA LYS A 172 -27.96 14.04 -7.09
C LYS A 172 -27.22 12.70 -7.11
N ASP A 173 -27.41 11.92 -8.16
CA ASP A 173 -26.71 10.64 -8.36
C ASP A 173 -25.21 10.87 -8.56
N ALA A 174 -24.83 11.90 -9.34
CA ALA A 174 -23.43 12.29 -9.52
C ALA A 174 -22.79 12.76 -8.20
N GLU A 175 -23.48 13.59 -7.41
CA GLU A 175 -23.03 14.03 -6.09
C GLU A 175 -22.87 12.85 -5.12
N THR A 176 -23.79 11.90 -5.14
CA THR A 176 -23.73 10.70 -4.28
C THR A 176 -22.55 9.81 -4.65
N ARG A 177 -22.34 9.56 -5.96
CA ARG A 177 -21.17 8.81 -6.44
C ARG A 177 -19.86 9.51 -6.09
N ALA A 178 -19.80 10.84 -6.22
CA ALA A 178 -18.64 11.62 -5.82
C ALA A 178 -18.33 11.47 -4.32
N LYS A 179 -19.35 11.56 -3.45
CA LYS A 179 -19.19 11.34 -2.00
C LYS A 179 -18.70 9.93 -1.68
N GLN A 180 -19.26 8.91 -2.33
CA GLN A 180 -18.85 7.52 -2.15
C GLN A 180 -17.39 7.29 -2.58
N LEU A 181 -16.96 7.91 -3.68
CA LEU A 181 -15.56 7.82 -4.13
C LEU A 181 -14.61 8.49 -3.13
N VAL A 182 -14.96 9.65 -2.59
CA VAL A 182 -14.16 10.32 -1.55
C VAL A 182 -14.08 9.48 -0.28
N GLU A 183 -15.20 8.89 0.17
CA GLU A 183 -15.21 8.01 1.33
C GLU A 183 -14.39 6.74 1.11
N GLN A 184 -14.51 6.12 -0.06
CA GLN A 184 -13.71 4.95 -0.44
C GLN A 184 -12.22 5.28 -0.50
N GLN A 185 -11.84 6.45 -1.05
CA GLN A 185 -10.46 6.92 -1.04
C GLN A 185 -9.94 7.14 0.39
N ARG A 186 -10.77 7.74 1.27
CA ARG A 186 -10.42 7.93 2.68
C ARG A 186 -10.19 6.59 3.39
N LEU A 187 -11.06 5.61 3.17
CA LEU A 187 -10.92 4.27 3.75
C LEU A 187 -9.68 3.55 3.20
N ALA A 188 -9.41 3.64 1.90
CA ALA A 188 -8.22 3.06 1.29
C ALA A 188 -6.93 3.71 1.83
N GLN A 189 -6.92 5.04 2.00
CA GLN A 189 -5.79 5.76 2.59
C GLN A 189 -5.58 5.41 4.07
N GLN A 190 -6.67 5.20 4.82
CA GLN A 190 -6.58 4.71 6.20
C GLN A 190 -5.99 3.31 6.26
N GLN A 191 -6.46 2.40 5.41
CA GLN A 191 -5.93 1.04 5.32
C GLN A 191 -4.46 1.01 4.90
N SER A 192 -4.05 1.85 3.94
CA SER A 192 -2.64 1.93 3.54
C SER A 192 -1.76 2.45 4.68
N THR A 193 -2.21 3.49 5.38
CA THR A 193 -1.49 4.07 6.53
C THR A 193 -1.36 3.07 7.67
N GLU A 194 -2.44 2.34 7.99
CA GLU A 194 -2.43 1.28 9.01
C GLU A 194 -1.52 0.12 8.62
N ALA A 195 -1.57 -0.33 7.35
CA ALA A 195 -0.71 -1.38 6.84
C ALA A 195 0.77 -0.98 6.87
N GLU A 196 1.09 0.27 6.53
CA GLU A 196 2.45 0.82 6.62
C GLU A 196 2.93 0.87 8.07
N ALA A 197 2.09 1.36 9.00
CA ALA A 197 2.41 1.38 10.42
C ALA A 197 2.63 -0.04 10.98
N ALA A 198 1.77 -1.00 10.61
CA ALA A 198 1.93 -2.41 10.99
C ALA A 198 3.23 -3.02 10.42
N ARG A 199 3.59 -2.71 9.18
CA ARG A 199 4.87 -3.13 8.56
C ARG A 199 6.07 -2.54 9.28
N GLN A 200 6.01 -1.26 9.67
CA GLN A 200 7.08 -0.61 10.44
C GLN A 200 7.24 -1.26 11.81
N ILE A 201 6.14 -1.53 12.52
CA ILE A 201 6.17 -2.21 13.81
C ILE A 201 6.75 -3.63 13.66
N ALA A 202 6.31 -4.39 12.67
CA ALA A 202 6.84 -5.74 12.40
C ALA A 202 8.35 -5.71 12.08
N ALA A 203 8.80 -4.75 11.27
CA ALA A 203 10.21 -4.58 10.95
C ALA A 203 11.05 -4.19 12.18
N GLN A 204 10.54 -3.33 13.05
CA GLN A 204 11.19 -2.98 14.32
C GLN A 204 11.28 -4.19 15.25
N GLN A 205 10.21 -5.00 15.35
CA GLN A 205 10.22 -6.23 16.14
C GLN A 205 11.22 -7.25 15.59
N GLU A 206 11.31 -7.41 14.28
CA GLU A 206 12.28 -8.31 13.65
C GLU A 206 13.72 -7.83 13.87
N ALA A 207 13.97 -6.52 13.75
CA ALA A 207 15.28 -5.94 14.08
C ALA A 207 15.65 -6.18 15.55
N ALA A 208 14.72 -5.95 16.48
CA ALA A 208 14.93 -6.21 17.91
C ALA A 208 15.20 -7.70 18.21
N ARG A 209 14.51 -8.61 17.51
CA ARG A 209 14.78 -10.06 17.60
C ARG A 209 16.17 -10.39 17.08
N ARG A 210 16.56 -9.88 15.90
CA ARG A 210 17.89 -10.08 15.33
C ARG A 210 19.00 -9.54 16.23
N ASP A 211 18.79 -8.39 16.85
CA ASP A 211 19.75 -7.82 17.81
C ASP A 211 19.86 -8.69 19.06
N THR A 212 18.74 -9.23 19.55
CA THR A 212 18.74 -10.18 20.69
C THR A 212 19.49 -11.46 20.32
N ASP A 213 19.18 -12.06 19.17
CA ASP A 213 19.83 -13.27 18.67
C ASP A 213 21.34 -13.05 18.47
N ARG A 214 21.73 -11.87 17.96
CA ARG A 214 23.13 -11.49 17.80
C ARG A 214 23.83 -11.35 19.14
N GLN A 215 23.22 -10.67 20.11
CA GLN A 215 23.76 -10.54 21.46
C GLN A 215 23.91 -11.91 22.13
N ASP A 216 22.96 -12.82 21.94
CA ASP A 216 23.02 -14.18 22.46
C ASP A 216 24.13 -15.00 21.79
N ALA A 217 24.28 -14.90 20.47
CA ALA A 217 25.37 -15.52 19.74
C ALA A 217 26.75 -14.98 20.18
N GLU A 218 26.87 -13.67 20.38
CA GLU A 218 28.09 -13.02 20.88
C GLU A 218 28.39 -13.47 22.33
N ARG A 219 27.39 -13.55 23.21
CA ARG A 219 27.52 -14.08 24.57
C ARG A 219 27.97 -15.54 24.57
N GLN A 220 27.37 -16.39 23.73
CA GLN A 220 27.77 -17.79 23.59
C GLN A 220 29.20 -17.92 23.05
N ALA A 221 29.59 -17.12 22.06
CA ALA A 221 30.94 -17.10 21.52
C ALA A 221 31.97 -16.61 22.55
N ALA A 222 31.62 -15.64 23.39
CA ALA A 222 32.46 -15.20 24.51
C ALA A 222 32.62 -16.32 25.55
N ALA A 223 31.51 -16.96 25.97
CA ALA A 223 31.54 -18.07 26.92
C ALA A 223 32.37 -19.26 26.42
N ARG A 224 32.29 -19.59 25.12
CA ARG A 224 33.14 -20.61 24.50
C ARG A 224 34.62 -20.25 24.55
N ARG A 225 34.98 -19.00 24.20
CA ARG A 225 36.36 -18.50 24.28
C ARG A 225 36.91 -18.54 25.71
N GLU A 226 36.10 -18.15 26.70
CA GLU A 226 36.48 -18.26 28.12
C GLU A 226 36.66 -19.71 28.58
N ALA A 227 35.83 -20.64 28.10
CA ALA A 227 35.97 -22.07 28.41
C ALA A 227 37.25 -22.65 27.80
N GLU A 228 37.54 -22.34 26.53
CA GLU A 228 38.77 -22.71 25.84
C GLU A 228 40.01 -22.15 26.57
N GLN A 229 39.99 -20.88 26.97
CA GLN A 229 41.08 -20.27 27.74
C GLN A 229 41.29 -20.96 29.10
N ARG A 230 40.21 -21.26 29.83
CA ARG A 230 40.31 -22.02 31.09
C ARG A 230 40.91 -23.40 30.89
N GLN A 231 40.53 -24.10 29.81
CA GLN A 231 41.09 -25.40 29.49
C GLN A 231 42.59 -25.31 29.14
N GLN A 232 42.99 -24.30 28.36
CA GLN A 232 44.41 -24.06 28.04
C GLN A 232 45.23 -23.71 29.30
N GLN A 233 44.70 -22.87 30.20
CA GLN A 233 45.36 -22.55 31.46
C GLN A 233 45.49 -23.78 32.36
N ALA A 234 44.45 -24.60 32.49
CA ALA A 234 44.51 -25.85 33.25
C ALA A 234 45.56 -26.81 32.65
N ALA A 235 45.58 -26.97 31.33
CA ALA A 235 46.58 -27.79 30.65
C ALA A 235 48.01 -27.26 30.85
N ALA A 236 48.21 -25.94 30.81
CA ALA A 236 49.51 -25.30 31.06
C ALA A 236 49.98 -25.51 32.51
N GLN A 237 49.07 -25.37 33.49
CA GLN A 237 49.37 -25.65 34.90
C GLN A 237 49.74 -27.12 35.11
N GLN A 238 49.01 -28.04 34.47
CA GLN A 238 49.27 -29.47 34.56
C GLN A 238 50.63 -29.82 33.92
N ALA A 239 50.95 -29.26 32.75
CA ALA A 239 52.24 -29.42 32.09
C ALA A 239 53.40 -28.85 32.93
N ALA A 240 53.20 -27.68 33.58
CA ALA A 240 54.17 -27.10 34.49
C ALA A 240 54.41 -28.01 35.72
N ALA A 241 53.33 -28.56 36.30
CA ALA A 241 53.42 -29.53 37.39
C ALA A 241 54.15 -30.81 36.98
N THR A 242 53.89 -31.35 35.77
CA THR A 242 54.61 -32.52 35.25
C THR A 242 56.10 -32.24 35.05
N ARG A 243 56.48 -31.06 34.52
CA ARG A 243 57.88 -30.65 34.38
C ARG A 243 58.59 -30.51 35.73
N GLN A 244 57.92 -29.93 36.73
CA GLN A 244 58.46 -29.82 38.09
C GLN A 244 58.64 -31.21 38.74
N ALA A 245 57.70 -32.13 38.54
CA ALA A 245 57.82 -33.50 39.03
C ALA A 245 58.96 -34.28 38.37
N ALA A 246 59.20 -34.07 37.07
CA ALA A 246 60.30 -34.70 36.33
C ALA A 246 61.70 -34.13 36.67
N ALA A 247 61.76 -32.88 37.16
CA ALA A 247 62.99 -32.24 37.61
C ALA A 247 63.37 -32.58 39.06
N ALA A 248 62.55 -33.39 39.76
CA ALA A 248 62.91 -33.88 41.09
C ALA A 248 64.13 -34.81 40.99
N PRO A 249 65.17 -34.63 41.82
CA PRO A 249 66.40 -35.42 41.73
C PRO A 249 66.10 -36.90 41.97
N SER A 250 66.20 -37.70 40.91
CA SER A 250 66.03 -39.16 41.00
C SER A 250 67.29 -39.78 41.59
N LEU A 251 67.20 -40.27 42.84
CA LEU A 251 68.27 -41.04 43.48
C LEU A 251 68.42 -42.41 42.81
N ARG A 252 69.61 -42.71 42.28
CA ARG A 252 69.95 -44.03 41.73
C ARG A 252 70.50 -44.95 42.82
N PRO A 253 69.85 -46.09 43.14
CA PRO A 253 70.36 -47.03 44.12
C PRO A 253 71.57 -47.79 43.57
N VAL A 254 72.69 -47.77 44.30
CA VAL A 254 73.92 -48.52 43.95
C VAL A 254 73.96 -49.85 44.69
N SER A 255 73.55 -49.86 45.96
CA SER A 255 73.45 -51.08 46.75
C SER A 255 72.30 -50.95 47.75
N THR A 256 71.26 -51.76 47.57
CA THR A 256 70.10 -51.81 48.47
C THR A 256 69.92 -53.22 48.99
N PRO A 257 70.77 -53.68 49.94
CA PRO A 257 70.56 -54.96 50.58
C PRO A 257 69.16 -55.02 51.20
N ALA A 258 68.47 -56.14 50.99
CA ALA A 258 67.15 -56.38 51.53
C ALA A 258 67.19 -56.33 53.07
N PRO A 259 66.13 -55.81 53.73
CA PRO A 259 66.07 -55.79 55.17
C PRO A 259 66.05 -57.21 55.73
N ARG A 260 66.76 -57.41 56.85
CA ARG A 260 66.68 -58.68 57.56
C ARG A 260 65.29 -58.87 58.13
N TYR A 261 64.75 -60.07 57.96
CA TYR A 261 63.45 -60.39 58.48
C TYR A 261 63.53 -60.70 59.99
N PRO A 262 62.72 -60.07 60.86
CA PRO A 262 62.75 -60.32 62.30
C PRO A 262 62.40 -61.79 62.64
N ALA A 263 63.16 -62.43 63.54
CA ALA A 263 62.92 -63.82 63.95
C ALA A 263 61.53 -64.03 64.61
N ASP A 264 61.02 -63.00 65.30
CA ASP A 264 59.69 -63.02 65.91
C ASP A 264 58.59 -63.05 64.85
N ALA A 265 58.72 -62.25 63.79
CA ALA A 265 57.82 -62.25 62.65
C ALA A 265 57.91 -63.55 61.82
N LEU A 266 59.08 -64.21 61.83
CA LEU A 266 59.32 -65.47 61.10
C LEU A 266 58.61 -66.64 61.77
N ARG A 267 58.64 -66.69 63.11
CA ARG A 267 57.89 -67.69 63.89
C ARG A 267 56.37 -67.54 63.75
N SER A 268 55.88 -66.33 63.49
CA SER A 268 54.45 -66.02 63.33
C SER A 268 53.98 -65.85 61.88
N GLY A 269 54.85 -66.06 60.88
CA GLY A 269 54.53 -65.97 59.44
C GLY A 269 53.94 -64.62 58.99
N THR A 270 54.29 -63.51 59.63
CA THR A 270 53.59 -62.22 59.45
C THR A 270 54.24 -61.36 58.37
N SER A 271 53.55 -61.00 57.29
CA SER A 271 54.07 -60.03 56.30
C SER A 271 53.72 -58.59 56.66
N GLY A 272 54.45 -57.63 56.09
CA GLY A 272 54.15 -56.21 56.26
C GLY A 272 54.90 -55.30 55.31
N GLU A 273 54.56 -54.02 55.32
CA GLU A 273 55.28 -52.98 54.58
C GLU A 273 55.59 -51.78 55.47
N VAL A 274 56.72 -51.13 55.18
CA VAL A 274 57.19 -49.94 55.90
C VAL A 274 57.58 -48.86 54.89
N LEU A 275 56.85 -47.76 54.88
CA LEU A 275 57.22 -46.53 54.18
C LEU A 275 58.22 -45.76 55.04
N VAL A 276 59.45 -45.68 54.58
CA VAL A 276 60.55 -44.96 55.22
C VAL A 276 60.85 -43.71 54.40
N GLU A 277 61.01 -42.58 55.08
CA GLU A 277 61.63 -41.40 54.52
C GLU A 277 63.11 -41.40 54.90
N LEU A 278 63.96 -41.30 53.89
CA LEU A 278 65.39 -41.34 54.03
C LEU A 278 65.99 -40.12 53.35
N THR A 279 67.01 -39.54 53.97
CA THR A 279 67.81 -38.45 53.42
C THR A 279 69.16 -39.02 53.05
N VAL A 280 69.48 -38.95 51.76
CA VAL A 280 70.79 -39.35 51.21
C VAL A 280 71.71 -38.14 51.24
N GLY A 281 72.89 -38.27 51.82
CA GLY A 281 73.95 -37.26 51.84
C GLY A 281 74.69 -37.16 50.50
N THR A 282 75.61 -36.20 50.40
CA THR A 282 76.35 -35.93 49.16
C THR A 282 77.33 -37.03 48.77
N ASP A 283 77.72 -37.87 49.73
CA ASP A 283 78.57 -39.04 49.55
C ASP A 283 77.79 -40.31 49.11
N GLY A 284 76.47 -40.20 48.94
CA GLY A 284 75.60 -41.32 48.58
C GLY A 284 75.20 -42.22 49.76
N SER A 285 75.58 -41.87 51.00
CA SER A 285 75.16 -42.59 52.21
C SER A 285 73.84 -42.03 52.77
N VAL A 286 73.09 -42.83 53.54
CA VAL A 286 71.86 -42.34 54.20
C VAL A 286 72.21 -41.65 55.51
N THR A 287 72.01 -40.33 55.58
CA THR A 287 72.35 -39.50 56.76
C THR A 287 71.22 -39.44 57.79
N ALA A 288 69.96 -39.55 57.35
CA ALA A 288 68.80 -39.62 58.22
C ALA A 288 67.78 -40.63 57.66
N ALA A 289 67.15 -41.41 58.52
CA ALA A 289 66.07 -42.32 58.15
C ALA A 289 65.00 -42.32 59.22
N ARG A 290 63.73 -42.17 58.82
CA ARG A 290 62.56 -42.21 59.70
C ARG A 290 61.41 -42.98 59.06
N VAL A 291 60.67 -43.71 59.86
CA VAL A 291 59.45 -44.39 59.39
C VAL A 291 58.32 -43.38 59.32
N LEU A 292 57.65 -43.28 58.16
CA LEU A 292 56.43 -42.48 57.99
C LEU A 292 55.17 -43.31 58.27
N ARG A 293 55.17 -44.56 57.82
CA ARG A 293 54.04 -45.48 57.97
C ARG A 293 54.54 -46.92 57.99
N ALA A 294 54.07 -47.74 58.92
CA ALA A 294 54.38 -49.18 59.00
C ALA A 294 53.10 -49.99 59.19
N THR A 295 53.01 -51.15 58.56
CA THR A 295 51.86 -52.06 58.69
C THR A 295 52.37 -53.50 58.67
N PRO A 296 52.31 -54.26 59.77
CA PRO A 296 51.87 -53.91 61.13
C PRO A 296 52.84 -52.95 61.86
N ALA A 297 52.30 -52.10 62.73
CA ALA A 297 53.09 -51.07 63.42
C ALA A 297 54.14 -51.69 64.38
N ARG A 298 55.34 -51.12 64.41
CA ARG A 298 56.46 -51.48 65.32
C ARG A 298 57.07 -52.88 65.14
N VAL A 299 56.55 -53.70 64.24
CA VAL A 299 57.07 -55.06 63.99
C VAL A 299 58.31 -55.02 63.10
N PHE A 300 58.27 -54.22 62.04
CA PHE A 300 59.32 -54.17 61.01
C PHE A 300 60.18 -52.90 61.05
N ASP A 301 59.79 -51.90 61.85
CA ASP A 301 60.39 -50.57 61.90
C ASP A 301 61.91 -50.61 62.16
N ARG A 302 62.34 -51.42 63.13
CA ARG A 302 63.76 -51.54 63.52
C ARG A 302 64.59 -52.12 62.37
N GLU A 303 64.13 -53.21 61.76
CA GLU A 303 64.86 -53.86 60.68
C GLU A 303 64.81 -53.05 59.38
N ALA A 304 63.70 -52.34 59.12
CA ALA A 304 63.58 -51.39 58.01
C ALA A 304 64.61 -50.25 58.15
N LEU A 305 64.71 -49.64 59.32
CA LEU A 305 65.70 -48.59 59.57
C LEU A 305 67.14 -49.11 59.49
N ASN A 306 67.41 -50.32 59.99
CA ASN A 306 68.74 -50.94 59.90
C ASN A 306 69.15 -51.23 58.46
N ALA A 307 68.21 -51.66 57.62
CA ALA A 307 68.46 -51.95 56.21
C ALA A 307 68.72 -50.68 55.41
N VAL A 308 67.86 -49.68 55.59
CA VAL A 308 67.96 -48.39 54.89
C VAL A 308 69.27 -47.67 55.24
N LYS A 309 69.76 -47.79 56.49
CA LYS A 309 71.09 -47.27 56.89
C LYS A 309 72.25 -47.91 56.12
N ARG A 310 72.08 -49.12 55.60
CA ARG A 310 73.09 -49.85 54.81
C ARG A 310 72.97 -49.59 53.31
N TRP A 311 71.95 -48.86 52.88
CA TRP A 311 71.77 -48.53 51.48
C TRP A 311 72.81 -47.52 51.03
N LYS A 312 73.34 -47.74 49.83
CA LYS A 312 74.18 -46.80 49.13
C LYS A 312 73.49 -46.36 47.85
N PHE A 313 73.50 -45.07 47.64
CA PHE A 313 73.03 -44.41 46.44
C PHE A 313 74.23 -43.79 45.72
N GLU A 314 74.03 -43.43 44.46
CA GLU A 314 75.03 -42.68 43.71
C GLU A 314 75.25 -41.31 44.38
N PRO A 315 76.50 -40.83 44.54
CA PRO A 315 76.77 -39.52 45.13
C PRO A 315 75.99 -38.41 44.43
N VAL A 316 75.31 -37.58 45.21
CA VAL A 316 74.48 -36.48 44.71
C VAL A 316 75.05 -35.13 45.15
N GLY A 317 74.88 -34.09 44.33
CA GLY A 317 75.46 -32.76 44.61
C GLY A 317 74.89 -32.04 45.83
N ALA A 318 73.74 -32.48 46.35
CA ALA A 318 73.11 -31.96 47.56
C ALA A 318 72.32 -33.07 48.27
N PRO A 319 72.09 -32.99 49.60
CA PRO A 319 71.27 -33.99 50.30
C PRO A 319 69.86 -34.10 49.73
N VAL A 320 69.43 -35.30 49.36
CA VAL A 320 68.10 -35.55 48.78
C VAL A 320 67.27 -36.41 49.73
N THR A 321 66.10 -35.91 50.13
CA THR A 321 65.12 -36.68 50.91
C THR A 321 64.14 -37.37 49.97
N THR A 322 64.07 -38.70 50.08
CA THR A 322 63.14 -39.54 49.31
C THR A 322 62.36 -40.47 50.21
N ARG A 323 61.22 -40.96 49.72
CA ARG A 323 60.39 -41.96 50.41
C ARG A 323 60.50 -43.30 49.68
N ARG A 324 60.65 -44.39 50.42
CA ARG A 324 60.71 -45.75 49.89
C ARG A 324 59.87 -46.69 50.75
N THR A 325 59.07 -47.51 50.08
CA THR A 325 58.31 -48.58 50.73
C THR A 325 59.16 -49.85 50.72
N LEU A 326 59.40 -50.43 51.90
CA LEU A 326 60.04 -51.72 52.07
C LEU A 326 58.97 -52.76 52.38
N ALA A 327 58.89 -53.81 51.56
CA ALA A 327 58.03 -54.96 51.82
C ALA A 327 58.82 -56.03 52.59
N PHE A 328 58.16 -56.62 53.61
CA PHE A 328 58.64 -57.72 54.41
C PHE A 328 57.72 -58.92 54.18
N ALA A 329 58.25 -59.95 53.52
CA ALA A 329 57.57 -61.22 53.33
C ALA A 329 58.42 -62.34 53.96
N PRO A 330 57.81 -63.39 54.53
CA PRO A 330 58.53 -64.57 54.97
C PRO A 330 59.04 -65.32 53.74
N GLU A 331 60.24 -65.01 53.27
CA GLU A 331 60.91 -65.75 52.20
C GLU A 331 61.33 -67.12 52.73
N GLY A 332 60.68 -68.17 52.22
CA GLY A 332 61.06 -69.55 52.45
C GLY A 332 62.10 -70.01 51.43
N GLY A 333 63.29 -70.36 51.93
CA GLY A 333 64.21 -71.37 51.38
C GLY A 333 64.78 -71.12 49.99
#